data_AF-A0A4U0EVQ2-F1
#
_entry.id   AF-A0A4U0EVQ2-F1
#
_cell.length_a   1.000
_cell.length_b   1.000
_cell.length_c   1.000
_cell.angle_alpha   90.00
_cell.angle_beta   90.00
_cell.angle_gamma   90.00
#
_symmetry.space_group_name_H-M   'P 1'
#
loop_
_entity.id
_entity.type
_entity.pdbx_description
1 polymer ?
#
loop_
_entity_poly.entity_id
_entity_poly.type
_entity_poly.pdbx_seq_one_letter_code
_entity_poly.pdbx_strand_id
1 'polypeptide(L)'
;MSLTFAYYELDPIGFIENLCENIDKPELQCNGKCQLMKAAKSSSSENKNAPNIINFKDILLYKENIITYVFTKDLVVVFQNYNYQNFYSYQNLSDCFHPPQIVFS
;
A
#
# COMPACT_ATOMS: atom_id res chain seq x y z
N MET A 1 -6.63 -28.84 -0.29
CA MET A 1 -7.34 -27.60 0.12
C MET A 1 -8.59 -27.51 -0.74
N SER A 2 -9.78 -27.41 -0.13
CA SER A 2 -11.04 -27.36 -0.90
C SER A 2 -11.18 -26.02 -1.61
N LEU A 3 -11.74 -26.02 -2.83
CA LEU A 3 -12.01 -24.81 -3.61
C LEU A 3 -12.91 -23.81 -2.85
N THR A 4 -13.76 -24.34 -1.97
CA THR A 4 -14.61 -23.54 -1.07
C THR A 4 -13.81 -22.76 -0.04
N PHE A 5 -12.76 -23.36 0.52
CA PHE A 5 -11.87 -22.68 1.46
C PHE A 5 -11.05 -21.61 0.74
N ALA A 6 -10.52 -21.93 -0.45
CA ALA A 6 -9.78 -20.95 -1.25
C ALA A 6 -10.64 -19.72 -1.61
N TYR A 7 -11.92 -19.91 -1.98
CA TYR A 7 -12.80 -18.77 -2.26
C TYR A 7 -13.03 -17.89 -1.03
N TYR A 8 -13.29 -18.48 0.14
CA TYR A 8 -13.46 -17.73 1.39
C TYR A 8 -12.20 -16.94 1.79
N GLU A 9 -11.01 -17.48 1.54
CA GLU A 9 -9.74 -16.78 1.82
C GLU A 9 -9.45 -15.63 0.85
N LEU A 10 -9.82 -15.78 -0.43
CA LEU A 10 -9.57 -14.78 -1.47
C LEU A 10 -10.57 -13.62 -1.44
N ASP A 11 -11.86 -13.92 -1.22
CA ASP A 11 -12.93 -12.93 -1.16
C ASP A 11 -13.96 -13.31 -0.08
N PRO A 12 -13.67 -13.05 1.20
CA PRO A 12 -14.58 -13.38 2.30
C PRO A 12 -15.90 -12.60 2.22
N ILE A 13 -15.91 -11.38 1.65
CA ILE A 13 -17.11 -10.55 1.53
C ILE A 13 -18.06 -11.16 0.50
N GLY A 14 -17.59 -11.34 -0.74
CA GLY A 14 -18.39 -11.94 -1.79
C GLY A 14 -18.77 -13.40 -1.49
N PHE A 15 -17.92 -14.13 -0.75
CA PHE A 15 -18.28 -15.45 -0.24
C PHE A 15 -19.49 -15.39 0.70
N ILE A 16 -19.47 -14.47 1.68
CA ILE A 16 -20.56 -14.34 2.65
C ILE A 16 -21.84 -13.89 1.94
N GLU A 17 -21.77 -12.87 1.08
CA GLU A 17 -22.92 -12.31 0.38
C GLU A 17 -23.62 -13.33 -0.54
N ASN A 18 -22.85 -14.19 -1.21
CA ASN A 18 -23.41 -15.12 -2.21
C ASN A 18 -23.76 -16.51 -1.66
N LEU A 19 -23.11 -16.96 -0.58
CA LEU A 19 -23.19 -18.36 -0.15
C LEU A 19 -23.74 -18.55 1.27
N CYS A 20 -23.83 -17.49 2.08
CA CYS A 20 -24.38 -17.59 3.42
C CYS A 20 -25.91 -17.68 3.38
N GLU A 21 -26.46 -18.71 4.04
CA GLU A 21 -27.90 -19.00 4.06
C GLU A 21 -28.70 -18.16 5.09
N ASN A 22 -28.01 -17.46 6.01
CA ASN A 22 -28.61 -16.68 7.10
C ASN A 22 -28.11 -15.22 7.11
N ILE A 23 -28.04 -14.56 5.95
CA ILE A 23 -27.62 -13.16 5.86
C ILE A 23 -28.59 -12.24 6.63
N ASP A 24 -29.88 -12.53 6.57
CA ASP A 24 -30.94 -11.74 7.23
C ASP A 24 -31.00 -11.96 8.75
N LYS A 25 -30.21 -12.90 9.29
CA LYS A 25 -30.20 -13.30 10.71
C LYS A 25 -28.78 -13.22 11.29
N PRO A 26 -28.25 -12.01 11.49
CA PRO A 26 -26.88 -11.81 11.99
C PRO A 26 -26.65 -12.43 13.37
N GLU A 27 -27.69 -12.64 14.17
CA GLU A 27 -27.63 -13.34 15.47
C GLU A 27 -27.17 -14.80 15.34
N LEU A 28 -27.36 -15.44 14.18
CA LEU A 28 -26.93 -16.83 13.94
C LEU A 28 -25.45 -16.94 13.52
N GLN A 29 -24.76 -15.81 13.35
CA GLN A 29 -23.30 -15.75 13.19
C GLN A 29 -22.74 -16.66 12.07
N CYS A 30 -23.47 -16.74 10.94
CA CYS A 30 -23.10 -17.57 9.80
C CYS A 30 -21.68 -17.26 9.31
N ASN A 31 -21.40 -16.03 8.86
CA ASN A 31 -20.06 -15.57 8.46
C ASN A 31 -19.28 -16.60 7.61
N GLY A 32 -19.97 -17.27 6.66
CA GLY A 32 -19.41 -18.34 5.82
C GLY A 32 -19.22 -19.72 6.49
N LYS A 33 -19.31 -19.82 7.82
CA LYS A 33 -19.06 -21.05 8.60
C LYS A 33 -19.94 -22.23 8.18
N CYS A 34 -21.21 -21.99 7.88
CA CYS A 34 -22.14 -23.05 7.50
C CYS A 34 -21.66 -23.78 6.24
N GLN A 35 -21.20 -23.03 5.23
CA GLN A 35 -20.71 -23.62 4.00
C GLN A 35 -19.32 -24.24 4.15
N LEU A 36 -18.44 -23.63 4.93
CA LEU A 36 -17.14 -24.21 5.25
C LEU A 36 -17.30 -25.56 5.98
N MET A 37 -18.26 -25.67 6.90
CA MET A 37 -18.56 -26.93 7.59
C MET A 37 -19.13 -27.99 6.64
N LYS A 38 -20.04 -27.61 5.73
CA LYS A 38 -20.57 -28.52 4.69
C LYS A 38 -19.43 -29.03 3.80
N ALA A 39 -18.53 -28.15 3.36
CA ALA A 39 -17.36 -28.53 2.59
C ALA A 39 -16.44 -29.51 3.35
N ALA A 40 -16.15 -29.24 4.63
CA ALA A 40 -15.31 -30.11 5.46
C ALA A 40 -15.92 -31.52 5.66
N LYS A 41 -17.23 -31.60 5.91
CA LYS A 41 -17.95 -32.88 6.04
C LYS A 41 -17.96 -33.67 4.73
N SER A 42 -18.16 -32.98 3.61
CA SER A 42 -18.18 -33.62 2.30
C SER A 42 -16.82 -34.18 1.89
N SER A 43 -15.71 -33.54 2.30
CA SER A 43 -14.36 -34.08 2.07
C SER A 43 -14.02 -35.32 2.89
N SER A 44 -14.78 -35.60 3.95
CA SER A 44 -14.52 -36.74 4.86
C SER A 44 -15.44 -37.93 4.62
N SER A 45 -16.54 -37.77 3.87
CA SER A 45 -17.40 -38.87 3.42
C SER A 45 -17.13 -39.22 1.96
N GLU A 46 -17.02 -40.49 1.59
CA GLU A 46 -16.88 -40.98 0.19
C GLU A 46 -18.07 -40.63 -0.73
N ASN A 47 -19.06 -39.88 -0.22
CA ASN A 47 -20.14 -39.32 -1.00
C ASN A 47 -19.62 -38.22 -1.92
N LYS A 48 -19.33 -38.60 -3.17
CA LYS A 48 -18.98 -37.73 -4.31
C LYS A 48 -20.03 -36.66 -4.66
N ASN A 49 -21.12 -36.57 -3.90
CA ASN A 49 -22.21 -35.62 -4.06
C ASN A 49 -22.02 -34.40 -3.16
N ALA A 50 -20.78 -33.94 -2.95
CA ALA A 50 -20.58 -32.59 -2.48
C ALA A 50 -21.16 -31.67 -3.56
N PRO A 51 -22.23 -30.89 -3.30
CA PRO A 51 -22.65 -29.90 -4.26
C PRO A 51 -21.44 -29.03 -4.52
N ASN A 52 -20.97 -28.95 -5.76
CA ASN A 52 -19.93 -28.03 -6.14
C ASN A 52 -20.58 -26.64 -6.12
N ILE A 53 -20.72 -26.09 -4.91
CA ILE A 53 -21.55 -24.90 -4.61
C ILE A 53 -21.05 -23.69 -5.40
N ILE A 54 -19.77 -23.72 -5.76
CA ILE A 54 -19.11 -22.64 -6.47
C ILE A 54 -18.94 -23.07 -7.92
N ASN A 55 -19.83 -22.60 -8.77
CA ASN A 55 -19.64 -22.65 -10.21
C ASN A 55 -18.66 -21.52 -10.58
N PHE A 56 -17.36 -21.82 -10.55
CA PHE A 56 -16.24 -20.91 -10.87
C PHE A 56 -16.22 -20.41 -12.33
N LYS A 57 -17.34 -20.44 -13.06
CA LYS A 57 -17.40 -20.17 -14.49
C LYS A 57 -16.74 -18.84 -14.88
N ASP A 58 -16.67 -17.88 -13.95
CA ASP A 58 -16.19 -16.52 -14.21
C ASP A 58 -15.04 -16.03 -13.31
N ILE A 59 -14.38 -16.87 -12.49
CA ILE A 59 -13.24 -16.40 -11.69
C ILE A 59 -11.95 -16.46 -12.51
N LEU A 60 -11.56 -15.31 -13.06
CA LEU A 60 -10.28 -15.11 -13.71
C LEU A 60 -9.18 -14.92 -12.65
N LEU A 61 -8.43 -15.98 -12.34
CA LEU A 61 -7.28 -15.88 -11.44
C LEU A 61 -6.07 -15.31 -12.20
N TYR A 62 -5.80 -14.02 -12.02
CA TYR A 62 -4.58 -13.39 -12.53
C TYR A 62 -3.50 -13.38 -11.44
N LYS A 63 -2.43 -14.17 -11.65
CA LYS A 63 -1.25 -14.18 -10.77
C LYS A 63 -0.15 -13.36 -11.40
N GLU A 64 0.07 -12.15 -10.89
CA GLU A 64 1.21 -11.32 -11.29
C GLU A 64 2.48 -11.76 -10.54
N ASN A 65 3.62 -11.73 -11.23
CA ASN A 65 4.92 -11.88 -10.57
C ASN A 65 5.29 -10.53 -9.95
N ILE A 66 5.58 -10.52 -8.65
CA ILE A 66 6.06 -9.30 -7.99
C ILE A 66 7.46 -9.01 -8.52
N ILE A 67 7.60 -7.97 -9.33
CA ILE A 67 8.91 -7.48 -9.77
C ILE A 67 9.49 -6.66 -8.63
N THR A 68 10.60 -7.10 -8.07
CA THR A 68 11.35 -6.34 -7.07
C THR A 68 12.34 -5.42 -7.78
N TYR A 69 12.21 -4.11 -7.56
CA TYR A 69 13.15 -3.12 -8.07
C TYR A 69 14.24 -2.85 -7.04
N VAL A 70 15.50 -3.02 -7.45
CA VAL A 70 16.67 -2.62 -6.65
C VAL A 70 17.19 -1.31 -7.21
N PHE A 71 17.02 -0.23 -6.46
CA PHE A 71 17.61 1.06 -6.82
C PHE A 71 19.05 1.11 -6.34
N THR A 72 20.00 0.97 -7.25
CA THR A 72 21.41 1.25 -6.97
C THR A 72 21.63 2.75 -7.05
N LYS A 73 22.09 3.37 -5.95
CA LYS A 73 22.54 4.76 -5.98
C LYS A 73 23.93 4.79 -6.57
N ASP A 74 24.04 5.08 -7.86
CA ASP A 74 25.33 5.43 -8.44
C ASP A 74 25.79 6.74 -7.79
N LEU A 75 26.87 6.66 -7.01
CA LEU A 75 27.51 7.83 -6.42
C LEU A 75 28.23 8.57 -7.55
N VAL A 76 27.50 9.42 -8.28
CA VAL A 76 28.11 10.38 -9.20
C VAL A 76 28.84 11.41 -8.35
N VAL A 77 30.15 11.24 -8.18
CA VAL A 77 31.02 12.25 -7.57
C VAL A 77 31.19 13.38 -8.58
N VAL A 78 30.34 14.41 -8.48
CA VAL A 78 30.49 15.62 -9.27
C VAL A 78 31.55 16.50 -8.60
N PHE A 79 32.75 16.60 -9.18
CA PHE A 79 33.71 17.62 -8.78
C PHE A 79 33.25 18.98 -9.29
N GLN A 80 32.62 19.77 -8.42
CA GLN A 80 32.21 21.12 -8.76
C GLN A 80 33.37 22.09 -8.45
N ASN A 81 34.04 22.58 -9.50
CA ASN A 81 35.03 23.65 -9.38
C ASN A 81 34.31 25.01 -9.26
N TYR A 82 33.82 25.32 -8.06
CA TYR A 82 33.30 26.64 -7.77
C TYR A 82 34.44 27.59 -7.46
N ASN A 83 34.81 28.42 -8.44
CA ASN A 83 35.71 29.55 -8.21
C ASN A 83 34.87 30.80 -7.96
N TYR A 84 34.81 31.24 -6.70
CA TYR A 84 34.24 32.54 -6.36
C TYR A 84 35.28 33.63 -6.64
N GLN A 85 35.11 34.36 -7.74
CA GLN A 85 35.91 35.54 -8.03
C GLN A 85 35.19 36.80 -7.54
N ASN A 86 35.67 37.36 -6.44
CA ASN A 86 35.22 38.66 -5.97
C ASN A 86 36.15 39.74 -6.53
N PHE A 87 35.67 40.47 -7.55
CA PHE A 87 36.38 41.58 -8.19
C PHE A 87 36.05 42.95 -7.55
N TYR A 88 35.46 42.97 -6.36
CA TYR A 88 35.14 44.21 -5.66
C TYR A 88 36.43 44.93 -5.23
N SER A 89 36.67 46.10 -5.82
CA SER A 89 37.85 46.93 -5.56
C SER A 89 37.49 48.31 -4.98
N TYR A 90 36.23 48.52 -4.60
CA TYR A 90 35.79 49.79 -4.04
C TYR A 90 36.13 49.88 -2.54
N GLN A 91 37.29 50.44 -2.24
CA GLN A 91 37.53 51.06 -0.94
C GLN A 91 36.98 52.48 -1.01
N ASN A 92 35.83 52.72 -0.38
CA ASN A 92 35.27 54.06 -0.31
C ASN A 92 36.26 54.95 0.45
N LEU A 93 36.80 55.92 -0.26
CA LEU A 93 37.68 56.95 0.24
C LEU A 93 36.91 57.83 1.24
N SER A 94 37.60 58.20 2.31
CA SER A 94 37.24 59.30 3.21
C SER A 94 36.08 59.02 4.15
N ASP A 95 36.42 58.42 5.30
CA ASP A 95 35.55 58.37 6.48
C ASP A 95 35.41 59.79 7.06
N CYS A 96 34.41 60.55 6.61
CA CYS A 96 33.98 61.78 7.30
C CYS A 96 32.85 61.45 8.27
N PHE A 97 33.15 60.59 9.23
CA PHE A 97 32.27 60.32 10.37
C PHE A 97 32.57 61.32 11.49
N HIS A 98 31.92 62.49 11.44
CA HIS A 98 31.87 63.41 12.57
C HIS A 98 30.45 63.47 13.14
N PRO A 99 30.29 63.27 14.47
CA PRO A 99 28.98 63.30 15.10
C PRO A 99 28.34 64.70 15.03
N PRO A 100 27.00 64.79 15.00
CA PRO A 100 26.30 66.07 15.00
C PRO A 100 26.58 66.84 16.29
N GLN A 101 27.14 68.05 16.17
CA GLN A 101 27.35 68.97 17.28
C GLN A 101 26.03 69.70 17.60
N ILE A 102 25.10 69.01 18.24
CA ILE A 102 23.92 69.68 18.81
C ILE A 102 24.32 70.18 20.20
N VAL A 103 24.57 71.48 20.31
CA VAL A 103 24.66 72.19 21.59
C VAL A 103 23.27 72.77 21.86
N PHE A 104 22.60 72.28 22.90
CA PHE A 104 21.36 72.90 23.37
C PHE A 104 21.73 74.06 24.31
N SER A 105 21.28 75.27 23.98
CA SER A 105 21.22 76.44 24.88
C SER A 105 19.82 77.04 24.81
#